data_AF-A0A3P8KRU2-F1
#
_entry.id   AF-A0A3P8KRU2-F1
#
_cell.length_a   1.000
_cell.length_b   1.000
_cell.length_c   1.000
_cell.angle_alpha   90.00
_cell.angle_beta   90.00
_cell.angle_gamma   90.00
#
_symmetry.space_group_name_H-M   'P 1'
#
loop_
_entity.id
_entity.type
_entity.pdbx_description
1 polymer ?
#
loop_
_entity_poly.entity_id
_entity_poly.type
_entity_poly.pdbx_seq_one_letter_code
_entity_poly.pdbx_strand_id
1 'polypeptide(L)'
;MNTQPVIGISGCLTGSAVRFDGGHKRMAFVMEGLAQCVTFKPVCPEMSIGLPVPRPALRLVQTTEGDTRIRFSHAPHDDVTPENG
;
A
#
# COMPACT_ATOMS: atom_id res chain seq x y z
N MET A 1 5.89 -25.46 -21.52
CA MET A 1 5.40 -24.06 -21.40
C MET A 1 5.95 -23.52 -20.09
N ASN A 2 6.80 -22.49 -20.13
CA ASN A 2 7.38 -21.92 -18.92
C ASN A 2 6.52 -20.74 -18.47
N THR A 3 5.44 -21.02 -17.75
CA THR A 3 4.56 -19.97 -17.21
C THR A 3 5.17 -19.43 -15.92
N GLN A 4 5.75 -18.23 -16.03
CA GLN A 4 6.23 -17.47 -14.89
C GLN A 4 5.02 -17.03 -14.03
N PRO A 5 4.97 -17.37 -12.73
CA PRO A 5 3.82 -17.05 -11.88
C PRO A 5 3.65 -15.54 -11.71
N VAL A 6 2.40 -15.08 -11.64
CA VAL A 6 2.06 -13.68 -11.40
C VAL A 6 1.86 -13.46 -9.91
N ILE A 7 2.57 -12.47 -9.34
CA ILE A 7 2.54 -12.17 -7.91
C ILE A 7 2.16 -10.70 -7.69
N GLY A 8 1.15 -10.47 -6.85
CA GLY A 8 0.80 -9.14 -6.36
C GLY A 8 1.87 -8.62 -5.39
N ILE A 9 2.29 -7.36 -5.54
CA ILE A 9 3.31 -6.76 -4.68
C ILE A 9 2.96 -5.30 -4.34
N SER A 10 3.32 -4.84 -3.13
CA SER A 10 3.21 -3.43 -2.78
C SER A 10 4.01 -2.55 -3.75
N GLY A 11 3.37 -1.61 -4.44
CA GLY A 11 4.00 -0.81 -5.50
C GLY A 11 5.18 0.05 -5.03
N CYS A 12 5.25 0.40 -3.75
CA CYS A 12 6.41 1.11 -3.21
C CYS A 12 7.70 0.25 -3.23
N LEU A 13 7.59 -1.08 -3.19
CA LEU A 13 8.73 -2.01 -3.23
C LEU A 13 9.34 -2.12 -4.63
N THR A 14 8.59 -1.76 -5.67
CA THR A 14 9.08 -1.77 -7.05
C THR A 14 9.78 -0.46 -7.45
N GLY A 15 9.81 0.53 -6.55
CA GLY A 15 10.38 1.85 -6.82
C GLY A 15 9.36 2.93 -7.20
N SER A 16 8.07 2.59 -7.25
CA SER A 16 7.03 3.60 -7.51
C SER A 16 6.92 4.56 -6.31
N ALA A 17 6.88 5.86 -6.60
CA ALA A 17 6.72 6.94 -5.64
C ALA A 17 5.28 7.04 -5.11
N VAL A 18 4.82 6.00 -4.40
CA VAL A 18 3.43 5.85 -3.93
C VAL A 18 3.31 5.85 -2.41
N ARG A 19 4.44 5.98 -1.68
CA ARG A 19 4.40 6.07 -0.22
C ARG A 19 3.76 7.39 0.22
N PHE A 20 3.26 7.39 1.44
CA PHE A 20 2.62 8.57 2.04
C PHE A 20 3.54 9.81 2.04
N ASP A 21 4.85 9.61 2.14
CA ASP A 21 5.88 10.67 2.13
C ASP A 21 6.34 11.09 0.72
N GLY A 22 5.72 10.59 -0.35
CA GLY A 22 6.15 10.86 -1.73
C GLY A 22 7.33 10.01 -2.19
N GLY A 23 7.87 9.15 -1.33
CA GLY A 23 9.01 8.29 -1.65
C GLY A 23 8.60 6.91 -2.18
N HIS A 24 9.62 6.06 -2.27
CA HIS A 24 9.49 4.63 -2.52
C HIS A 24 10.29 3.83 -1.47
N LYS A 25 10.23 2.50 -1.53
CA LYS A 25 11.03 1.60 -0.69
C LYS A 25 11.52 0.45 -1.54
N ARG A 26 12.22 0.77 -2.64
CA ARG A 26 12.67 -0.22 -3.62
C ARG A 26 13.50 -1.27 -2.90
N MET A 27 13.12 -2.54 -3.05
CA MET A 27 13.83 -3.63 -2.39
C MET A 27 14.63 -4.44 -3.41
N ALA A 28 15.96 -4.33 -3.34
CA ALA A 28 16.88 -4.96 -4.30
C ALA A 28 16.63 -6.46 -4.45
N PHE A 29 16.50 -7.21 -3.34
CA PHE A 29 16.22 -8.65 -3.38
C PHE A 29 15.00 -9.03 -4.24
N VAL A 30 13.89 -8.28 -4.11
CA VAL A 30 12.67 -8.52 -4.89
C VAL A 30 12.91 -8.18 -6.36
N MET A 31 13.52 -7.03 -6.63
CA MET A 31 13.62 -6.49 -7.99
C MET A 31 14.75 -7.13 -8.81
N GLU A 32 15.77 -7.66 -8.16
CA GLU A 32 16.96 -8.20 -8.82
C GLU A 32 17.03 -9.73 -8.71
N GLY A 33 16.57 -10.31 -7.59
CA GLY A 33 16.52 -11.76 -7.40
C GLY A 33 15.20 -12.35 -7.87
N LEU A 34 14.11 -12.05 -7.15
CA LEU A 34 12.82 -12.72 -7.36
C LEU A 34 12.17 -12.37 -8.71
N ALA A 35 12.37 -11.15 -9.22
CA ALA A 35 11.85 -10.70 -10.52
C ALA A 35 12.31 -11.55 -11.71
N GLN A 36 13.43 -12.27 -11.58
CA GLN A 36 13.91 -13.18 -12.62
C GLN A 36 13.00 -14.40 -12.81
N CYS A 37 12.22 -14.76 -11.77
CA CYS A 37 11.45 -15.99 -11.70
C CYS A 37 9.93 -15.77 -11.62
N VAL A 38 9.45 -14.53 -11.47
CA VAL A 38 8.01 -14.19 -11.31
C VAL A 38 7.64 -12.91 -12.05
N THR A 39 6.38 -12.73 -12.43
CA THR A 39 5.87 -11.47 -12.99
C THR A 39 5.16 -10.69 -11.87
N PHE A 40 5.64 -9.49 -11.56
CA PHE A 40 5.03 -8.66 -10.51
C PHE A 40 3.86 -7.82 -11.03
N LYS A 41 2.76 -7.81 -10.27
CA LYS A 41 1.67 -6.85 -10.43
C LYS A 41 1.69 -5.88 -9.24
N PRO A 42 2.27 -4.67 -9.39
CA PRO A 42 2.35 -3.70 -8.31
C PRO A 42 0.96 -3.14 -7.97
N VAL A 43 0.68 -3.02 -6.67
CA VAL A 43 -0.59 -2.49 -6.13
C VAL A 43 -0.27 -1.54 -4.98
N CYS A 44 -0.95 -0.39 -4.96
CA CYS A 44 -1.00 0.48 -3.79
C CYS A 44 -2.47 0.71 -3.44
N PRO A 45 -3.02 0.01 -2.43
CA PRO A 45 -4.43 0.10 -2.09
C PRO A 45 -4.89 1.53 -1.82
N GLU A 46 -4.04 2.34 -1.18
CA GLU A 46 -4.31 3.75 -0.85
C GLU A 46 -4.53 4.60 -2.11
N MET A 47 -3.70 4.41 -3.14
CA MET A 47 -3.89 5.08 -4.43
C MET A 47 -5.13 4.55 -5.16
N SER A 48 -5.41 3.25 -5.05
CA SER A 48 -6.57 2.62 -5.67
C SER A 48 -7.91 3.09 -5.11
N ILE A 49 -7.93 3.53 -3.84
CA ILE A 49 -9.09 4.18 -3.22
C ILE A 49 -9.08 5.71 -3.33
N GLY A 50 -8.12 6.28 -4.09
CA GLY A 50 -8.08 7.70 -4.42
C GLY A 50 -7.31 8.61 -3.45
N LEU A 51 -6.58 8.06 -2.47
CA LEU A 51 -5.75 8.90 -1.61
C LEU A 51 -4.54 9.46 -2.37
N PRO A 52 -4.15 10.74 -2.16
CA PRO A 52 -3.06 11.35 -2.90
C PRO A 52 -1.67 10.86 -2.44
N VAL A 53 -0.66 11.30 -3.18
CA VAL A 53 0.75 11.26 -2.77
C VAL A 53 1.32 12.68 -2.90
N PRO A 54 1.90 13.26 -1.83
CA PRO A 54 1.96 12.73 -0.47
C PRO A 54 0.58 12.75 0.23
N ARG A 55 0.46 12.00 1.34
CA ARG A 55 -0.71 11.97 2.25
C ARG A 55 -0.25 11.82 3.70
N PRO A 56 -1.07 12.18 4.70
CA PRO A 56 -0.76 11.87 6.09
C PRO A 56 -0.66 10.35 6.30
N ALA A 57 0.21 9.91 7.20
CA ALA A 57 0.37 8.50 7.51
C ALA A 57 -0.95 7.90 8.05
N LEU A 58 -1.29 6.67 7.68
CA LEU A 58 -2.51 5.99 8.10
C LEU A 58 -2.24 4.97 9.21
N ARG A 59 -3.26 4.70 10.04
CA ARG A 59 -3.24 3.68 11.09
C ARG A 59 -4.58 2.94 11.14
N LEU A 60 -4.50 1.63 11.31
CA LEU A 60 -5.66 0.81 11.70
C LEU A 60 -5.88 0.93 13.20
N VAL A 61 -7.09 1.27 13.62
CA VAL A 61 -7.49 1.45 15.01
C VAL A 61 -8.69 0.56 15.29
N GLN A 62 -8.65 -0.19 16.41
CA GLN A 62 -9.83 -0.85 16.94
C GLN A 62 -10.63 0.13 17.80
N THR A 63 -11.93 0.26 17.54
CA THR A 63 -12.83 1.06 18.36
C THR A 63 -13.24 0.29 19.61
N THR A 64 -13.78 0.99 20.61
CA THR A 64 -14.35 0.36 21.81
C THR A 64 -15.56 -0.51 21.50
N GLU A 65 -16.20 -0.30 20.33
CA GLU A 65 -17.34 -1.07 19.83
C GLU A 65 -16.91 -2.36 19.11
N GLY A 66 -15.61 -2.57 18.89
CA GLY A 66 -15.04 -3.77 18.25
C GLY A 66 -14.76 -3.62 16.76
N ASP A 67 -15.08 -2.48 16.15
CA ASP A 67 -14.83 -2.21 14.73
C ASP A 67 -13.36 -1.90 14.46
N THR A 68 -12.88 -2.25 13.26
CA THR A 68 -11.58 -1.77 12.75
C THR A 68 -11.80 -0.59 11.80
N ARG A 69 -11.15 0.53 12.10
CA ARG A 69 -11.23 1.78 11.32
C ARG A 69 -9.85 2.21 10.83
N ILE A 70 -9.79 2.88 9.68
CA ILE A 70 -8.56 3.50 9.17
C ILE A 70 -8.60 4.98 9.51
N ARG A 71 -7.56 5.48 10.19
CA ARG A 71 -7.45 6.90 10.57
C ARG A 71 -6.10 7.50 10.19
N PHE A 72 -6.04 8.82 10.05
CA PHE A 72 -4.75 9.50 9.98
C PHE A 72 -3.99 9.41 11.32
N SER A 73 -2.66 9.26 11.25
CA SER A 73 -1.77 9.10 12.39
C SER A 73 -1.51 10.40 13.13
N HIS A 74 -1.74 11.54 12.49
CA HIS A 74 -1.64 12.87 13.08
C HIS A 74 -3.02 13.53 13.07
N ALA A 75 -3.18 14.54 13.94
CA ALA A 75 -4.38 15.36 13.98
C ALA A 75 -4.74 15.86 12.56
N PRO A 76 -6.01 15.76 12.15
CA PRO A 76 -7.17 15.59 13.01
C PRO A 76 -7.56 14.12 13.33
N HIS A 77 -6.76 13.13 12.92
CA HIS A 77 -7.10 11.70 13.03
C HIS A 77 -8.38 11.31 12.30
N ASP A 78 -8.68 11.99 11.19
CA ASP A 78 -9.89 11.74 10.41
C ASP A 78 -10.00 10.26 10.03
N ASP A 79 -11.23 9.74 10.13
CA ASP A 79 -11.58 8.41 9.67
C ASP A 79 -11.69 8.42 8.14
N VAL A 80 -10.96 7.53 7.48
CA VAL A 80 -10.96 7.37 6.02
C VAL A 80 -11.56 6.04 5.60
N THR A 81 -12.25 5.36 6.52
CA THR A 81 -13.03 4.16 6.20
C THR A 81 -14.20 4.61 5.30
N PRO A 82 -14.37 4.05 4.08
CA PRO A 82 -15.51 4.40 3.23
C PRO A 82 -16.83 4.11 3.96
N GLU A 83 -17.80 5.03 3.89
CA GLU A 83 -19.03 5.01 4.70
C GLU A 83 -20.09 3.99 4.24
N ASN A 84 -19.68 2.93 3.55
CA ASN A 84 -20.60 1.90 3.08
C ASN A 84 -20.38 0.62 3.89
N GLY A 85 -21.31 0.39 4.82
CA GLY A 85 -21.50 -0.87 5.53
C GLY A 85 -21.97 -2.01 4.64
#